data_AF-A0A1H2JST1-F1
#
_entry.id   AF-A0A1H2JST1-F1
#
_cell.length_a   1.000
_cell.length_b   1.000
_cell.length_c   1.000
_cell.angle_alpha   90.00
_cell.angle_beta   90.00
_cell.angle_gamma   90.00
#
_symmetry.space_group_name_H-M   'P 1'
#
loop_
_entity.id
_entity.type
_entity.pdbx_description
1 polymer ?
#
loop_
_entity_poly.entity_id
_entity_poly.type
_entity_poly.pdbx_seq_one_letter_code
_entity_poly.pdbx_strand_id
1 'polypeptide(L)'
;MSLMILMLAVALAFACGLAYLEPRAGVGLVLIGYATIPFAAHISFAGVHVCTVLALAVACTRLLIPSEDLPPRSRRLLPTIPLGAIALVAVFLVGSVVSEILKASSPGGAIGFWLNFVVAPVLIFVMCCDLAERYENFYRLLASGYIAVAVAQSILAFLVSMDVVRQPYLDDYSKRFWWRIVEESNRQMGTIDHPLDLGLLIASAIPLLALIRRAWVTYFSLVALVAGVLVTQSRIALVGAAVGVVFLILKSSMTTMRRAILAVGVLVSYSVFNALGAFEAISGRIQDDSGSAEARRNAWTVILPDGLRFIPSGVGIQRVKAFVASQYGLETSPESALLGYLVGFGAVLTICFFAGLLWIVMSRLRVDRTVSPGLASFCIVFVSIQLYSSISSGSTATAYILWLCVFFAFAHERDIEPGDQPAPAVTRSRNLGATVSL
;
A
#
# COMPACT_ATOMS: atom_id res chain seq x y z
N MET A 1 21.25 11.07 -22.07
CA MET A 1 21.57 10.78 -20.65
C MET A 1 21.54 12.04 -19.79
N SER A 2 22.23 13.13 -20.18
CA SER A 2 22.33 14.36 -19.37
C SER A 2 21.00 15.07 -19.08
N LEU A 3 20.06 15.10 -20.02
CA LEU A 3 18.74 15.72 -19.82
C LEU A 3 17.89 14.99 -18.77
N MET A 4 17.89 13.66 -18.77
CA MET A 4 17.14 12.85 -17.81
C MET A 4 17.67 13.02 -16.38
N ILE A 5 19.01 13.06 -16.23
CA ILE A 5 19.66 13.32 -14.94
C ILE A 5 19.30 14.72 -14.43
N LEU A 6 19.31 15.72 -15.32
CA LEU A 6 18.93 17.09 -14.98
C LEU A 6 17.45 17.17 -14.54
N MET A 7 16.52 16.57 -15.27
CA MET A 7 15.11 16.57 -14.90
C MET A 7 14.85 15.85 -13.57
N LEU A 8 15.55 14.73 -13.33
CA LEU A 8 15.50 14.03 -12.05
C LEU A 8 16.03 14.91 -10.91
N ALA A 9 17.17 15.57 -11.10
CA ALA A 9 17.74 16.47 -10.11
C ALA A 9 16.81 17.65 -9.79
N VAL A 10 16.18 18.25 -10.81
CA VAL A 10 15.19 19.32 -10.63
C VAL A 10 13.96 18.82 -9.87
N ALA A 11 13.43 17.64 -10.23
CA ALA A 11 12.30 17.04 -9.53
C ALA A 11 12.63 16.74 -8.05
N LEU A 12 13.83 16.22 -7.79
CA LEU A 12 14.32 15.98 -6.42
C LEU A 12 14.47 17.28 -5.64
N ALA A 13 15.09 18.30 -6.22
CA ALA A 13 15.25 19.61 -5.56
C ALA A 13 13.88 20.24 -5.23
N PHE A 14 12.93 20.18 -6.17
CA PHE A 14 11.58 20.66 -5.96
C PHE A 14 10.86 19.88 -4.86
N ALA A 15 10.93 18.56 -4.87
CA ALA A 15 10.31 17.72 -3.85
C ALA A 15 10.94 17.89 -2.47
N CYS A 16 12.26 18.06 -2.40
CA CYS A 16 12.97 18.40 -1.17
C CYS A 16 12.53 19.78 -0.64
N GLY A 17 12.42 20.79 -1.52
CA GLY A 17 11.93 22.11 -1.16
C GLY A 17 10.49 22.07 -0.65
N LEU A 18 9.60 21.35 -1.35
CA LEU A 18 8.22 21.12 -0.90
C LEU A 18 8.18 20.37 0.42
N ALA A 19 8.94 19.28 0.58
CA ALA A 19 8.98 18.49 1.80
C ALA A 19 9.53 19.27 2.99
N TYR A 20 10.46 20.20 2.75
CA TYR A 20 10.96 21.12 3.76
C TYR A 20 9.87 22.10 4.22
N LEU A 21 9.18 22.74 3.28
CA LEU A 21 8.15 23.74 3.56
C LEU A 21 6.82 23.14 4.08
N GLU A 22 6.35 22.08 3.45
CA GLU A 22 5.07 21.43 3.72
C GLU A 22 5.21 19.89 3.60
N PRO A 23 5.43 19.18 4.72
CA PRO A 23 5.68 17.73 4.71
C PRO A 23 4.58 16.93 4.03
N ARG A 24 3.34 17.35 4.25
CA ARG A 24 2.15 16.64 3.76
C ARG A 24 2.16 16.63 2.24
N ALA A 25 2.61 17.73 1.62
CA ALA A 25 2.78 17.83 0.18
C ALA A 25 3.92 16.92 -0.31
N GLY A 26 5.04 16.83 0.41
CA GLY A 26 6.13 15.90 0.10
C GLY A 26 5.70 14.44 0.07
N VAL A 27 5.04 13.97 1.14
CA VAL A 27 4.48 12.60 1.20
C VAL A 27 3.40 12.40 0.14
N GLY A 28 2.49 13.37 -0.03
CA GLY A 28 1.46 13.32 -1.07
C GLY A 28 2.03 13.18 -2.47
N LEU A 29 3.09 13.92 -2.80
CA LEU A 29 3.78 13.86 -4.08
C LEU A 29 4.38 12.46 -4.33
N VAL A 30 5.02 11.87 -3.33
CA VAL A 30 5.55 10.50 -3.43
C VAL A 30 4.44 9.49 -3.71
N LEU A 31 3.33 9.57 -2.98
CA LEU A 31 2.21 8.65 -3.14
C LEU A 31 1.50 8.80 -4.49
N ILE A 32 1.30 10.03 -4.95
CA ILE A 32 0.77 10.31 -6.29
C ILE A 32 1.74 9.77 -7.35
N GLY A 33 3.05 9.93 -7.15
CA GLY A 33 4.09 9.38 -8.01
C GLY A 33 3.94 7.86 -8.16
N TYR A 34 3.84 7.11 -7.06
CA TYR A 34 3.62 5.66 -7.12
C TYR A 34 2.31 5.24 -7.79
N ALA A 35 1.28 6.06 -7.67
CA ALA A 35 0.01 5.77 -8.32
C ALA A 35 0.06 6.05 -9.82
N THR A 36 0.84 7.02 -10.28
CA THR A 36 0.83 7.55 -11.66
C THR A 36 1.98 7.07 -12.52
N ILE A 37 3.10 6.67 -11.93
CA ILE A 37 4.30 6.23 -12.61
C ILE A 37 4.52 4.75 -12.27
N PRO A 38 4.25 3.84 -13.23
CA PRO A 38 4.51 2.42 -13.04
C PRO A 38 6.02 2.16 -13.02
N PHE A 39 6.43 1.12 -12.28
CA PHE A 39 7.79 0.61 -12.28
C PHE A 39 8.25 0.20 -13.68
N ALA A 40 7.32 -0.26 -14.52
CA ALA A 40 7.57 -0.62 -15.92
C ALA A 40 8.12 0.53 -16.75
N ALA A 41 7.60 1.75 -16.57
CA ALA A 41 7.99 2.92 -17.36
C ALA A 41 9.30 3.56 -16.87
N HIS A 42 9.55 3.55 -15.55
CA HIS A 42 10.67 4.31 -14.99
C HIS A 42 11.42 3.57 -13.87
N ILE A 43 12.34 2.69 -14.29
CA ILE A 43 13.44 2.24 -13.42
C ILE A 43 14.55 3.30 -13.48
N SER A 44 14.99 3.78 -12.33
CA SER A 44 16.20 4.59 -12.20
C SER A 44 17.46 3.70 -12.13
N PHE A 45 18.59 4.28 -11.73
CA PHE A 45 19.85 3.56 -11.58
C PHE A 45 19.73 2.37 -10.61
N ALA A 46 20.33 1.22 -10.96
CA ALA A 46 20.40 0.00 -10.14
C ALA A 46 19.04 -0.65 -9.74
N GLY A 47 17.99 -0.51 -10.56
CA GLY A 47 16.72 -1.19 -10.28
C GLY A 47 15.79 -0.46 -9.31
N VAL A 48 16.14 0.77 -8.92
CA VAL A 48 15.37 1.56 -7.94
C VAL A 48 14.28 2.35 -8.66
N HIS A 49 13.06 2.40 -8.12
CA HIS A 49 11.99 3.20 -8.70
C HIS A 49 12.25 4.70 -8.52
N VAL A 50 11.84 5.54 -9.47
CA VAL A 50 12.03 7.01 -9.34
C VAL A 50 11.37 7.57 -8.07
N CYS A 51 10.17 7.08 -7.74
CA CYS A 51 9.47 7.50 -6.52
C CYS A 51 10.15 6.95 -5.25
N THR A 52 11.01 5.94 -5.35
CA THR A 52 11.77 5.41 -4.20
C THR A 52 12.88 6.38 -3.87
N VAL A 53 13.58 6.88 -4.89
CA VAL A 53 14.56 7.97 -4.73
C VAL A 53 13.89 9.20 -4.14
N LEU A 54 12.69 9.54 -4.61
CA LEU A 54 11.90 10.66 -4.08
C LEU A 54 11.54 10.46 -2.61
N ALA A 55 11.04 9.27 -2.24
CA ALA A 55 10.69 8.92 -0.87
C ALA A 55 11.90 9.03 0.06
N LEU A 56 13.07 8.53 -0.37
CA LEU A 56 14.33 8.64 0.36
C LEU A 56 14.75 10.10 0.52
N ALA A 57 14.66 10.92 -0.53
CA ALA A 57 15.01 12.33 -0.47
C ALA A 57 14.09 13.10 0.50
N VAL A 58 12.77 12.89 0.41
CA VAL A 58 11.79 13.47 1.34
C VAL A 58 12.07 13.04 2.78
N ALA A 59 12.35 11.76 3.02
CA ALA A 59 12.70 11.26 4.35
C ALA A 59 14.02 11.84 4.87
N CYS A 60 15.06 11.92 4.04
CA CYS A 60 16.35 12.51 4.41
C CYS A 60 16.21 13.99 4.75
N THR A 61 15.49 14.79 3.94
CA THR A 61 15.26 16.21 4.27
C THR A 61 14.55 16.39 5.60
N ARG A 62 13.61 15.48 5.93
CA ARG A 62 12.90 15.48 7.21
C ARG A 62 13.82 15.17 8.40
N LEU A 63 14.74 14.22 8.23
CA LEU A 63 15.71 13.85 9.26
C LEU A 63 16.77 14.94 9.51
N LEU A 64 16.99 15.83 8.54
CA LEU A 64 17.94 16.95 8.66
C LEU A 64 17.37 18.17 9.40
N ILE A 65 16.06 18.22 9.67
CA ILE A 65 15.45 19.32 10.43
C ILE A 65 15.81 19.15 11.92
N PRO A 66 16.53 20.10 12.55
CA PRO A 66 16.90 20.02 13.96
C PRO A 66 15.68 19.79 14.84
N SER A 67 15.80 18.91 15.85
CA SER A 67 14.70 18.59 16.77
C SER A 67 14.18 19.82 17.53
N GLU A 68 15.02 20.84 17.67
CA GLU A 68 14.69 22.13 18.29
C GLU A 68 13.70 22.94 17.45
N ASP A 69 13.81 22.87 16.13
CA ASP A 69 12.91 23.53 15.17
C ASP A 69 11.62 22.73 14.94
N LEU A 70 11.57 21.50 15.44
CA LEU A 70 10.35 20.70 15.42
C LEU A 70 9.39 21.19 16.52
N PRO A 71 8.07 21.19 16.25
CA PRO A 71 7.06 21.51 17.25
C PRO A 71 7.27 20.72 18.56
N PRO A 72 6.92 21.26 19.74
CA PRO A 72 7.15 20.59 21.03
C PRO A 72 6.59 19.15 21.10
N ARG A 73 5.48 18.88 20.39
CA ARG A 73 4.89 17.54 20.25
C ARG A 73 5.77 16.59 19.42
N SER A 74 6.47 17.11 18.42
CA SER A 74 7.39 16.37 17.55
C SER A 74 8.74 16.05 18.19
N ARG A 75 9.12 16.74 19.29
CA ARG A 75 10.35 16.38 20.04
C ARG A 75 10.27 14.98 20.68
N ARG A 76 9.08 14.35 20.69
CA ARG A 76 8.83 12.99 21.16
C ARG A 76 8.74 11.95 20.03
N LEU A 77 9.20 12.27 18.83
CA LEU A 77 9.05 11.41 17.64
C LEU A 77 9.75 10.06 17.71
N LEU A 78 11.00 10.07 18.17
CA LEU A 78 11.80 8.84 18.25
C LEU A 78 11.16 7.78 19.18
N PRO A 79 10.53 8.13 20.32
CA PRO A 79 9.77 7.16 21.10
C PRO A 79 8.37 6.81 20.56
N THR A 80 7.78 7.58 19.63
CA THR A 80 6.46 7.28 19.05
C THR A 80 6.48 6.47 17.76
N ILE A 81 7.60 6.49 17.02
CA ILE A 81 7.84 5.48 15.99
C ILE A 81 7.84 4.13 16.70
N PRO A 82 7.04 3.14 16.27
CA PRO A 82 7.12 1.82 16.86
C PRO A 82 8.54 1.32 16.65
N LEU A 83 9.36 1.33 17.71
CA LEU A 83 10.73 0.80 17.71
C LEU A 83 10.75 -0.60 17.07
N GLY A 84 9.66 -1.34 17.21
CA GLY A 84 9.40 -2.60 16.51
C GLY A 84 9.49 -2.52 14.98
N ALA A 85 8.99 -1.46 14.32
CA ALA A 85 9.08 -1.30 12.86
C ALA A 85 10.51 -0.99 12.40
N ILE A 86 11.23 -0.11 13.10
CA ILE A 86 12.64 0.17 12.80
C ILE A 86 13.48 -1.09 13.04
N ALA A 87 13.29 -1.76 14.19
CA ALA A 87 13.97 -3.00 14.51
C ALA A 87 13.67 -4.11 13.50
N LEU A 88 12.40 -4.26 13.09
CA LEU A 88 11.99 -5.20 12.05
C LEU A 88 12.76 -4.97 10.74
N VAL A 89 12.81 -3.72 10.29
CA VAL A 89 13.54 -3.37 9.06
C VAL A 89 15.04 -3.56 9.22
N ALA A 90 15.62 -3.13 10.34
CA ALA A 90 17.04 -3.31 10.59
C ALA A 90 17.42 -4.80 10.60
N VAL A 91 16.66 -5.63 11.33
CA VAL A 91 16.86 -7.08 11.38
C VAL A 91 16.69 -7.70 9.99
N PHE A 92 15.65 -7.33 9.25
CA PHE A 92 15.40 -7.86 7.91
C PHE A 92 16.48 -7.44 6.91
N LEU A 93 16.89 -6.17 6.90
CA LEU A 93 17.91 -5.66 5.98
C LEU A 93 19.27 -6.26 6.28
N VAL A 94 19.72 -6.21 7.54
CA VAL A 94 21.01 -6.80 7.93
C VAL A 94 20.99 -8.29 7.65
N GLY A 95 19.93 -8.99 8.05
CA GLY A 95 19.79 -10.42 7.79
C GLY A 95 19.78 -10.78 6.31
N SER A 96 19.07 -10.02 5.48
CA SER A 96 19.01 -10.27 4.04
C SER A 96 20.31 -9.93 3.33
N VAL A 97 21.01 -8.87 3.72
CA VAL A 97 22.37 -8.54 3.22
C VAL A 97 23.34 -9.67 3.57
N VAL A 98 23.35 -10.12 4.82
CA VAL A 98 24.20 -11.24 5.25
C VAL A 98 23.84 -12.51 4.48
N SER A 99 22.55 -12.80 4.28
CA SER A 99 22.10 -13.95 3.50
C SER A 99 22.60 -13.90 2.05
N GLU A 100 22.49 -12.76 1.36
CA GLU A 100 22.98 -12.60 -0.02
C GLU A 100 24.51 -12.76 -0.10
N ILE A 101 25.27 -12.18 0.84
CA ILE A 101 26.73 -12.32 0.92
C ILE A 101 27.12 -13.80 1.10
N LEU A 102 26.48 -14.51 2.03
CA LEU A 102 26.77 -15.92 2.32
C LEU A 102 26.44 -16.85 1.13
N LYS A 103 25.48 -16.48 0.29
CA LYS A 103 25.07 -17.26 -0.89
C LYS A 103 25.85 -16.90 -2.16
N ALA A 104 26.83 -16.01 -2.05
CA ALA A 104 27.61 -15.46 -3.16
C ALA A 104 26.71 -14.91 -4.30
N SER A 105 25.50 -14.49 -3.97
CA SER A 105 24.65 -13.73 -4.87
C SER A 105 25.07 -12.27 -4.83
N SER A 106 24.96 -11.57 -5.97
CA SER A 106 25.39 -10.16 -6.07
C SER A 106 24.49 -9.28 -5.19
N PRO A 107 25.00 -8.71 -4.07
CA PRO A 107 24.20 -7.84 -3.22
C PRO A 107 23.73 -6.61 -3.99
N GLY A 108 24.54 -6.15 -4.96
CA GLY A 108 24.19 -5.06 -5.87
C GLY A 108 22.89 -5.32 -6.67
N GLY A 109 22.61 -6.58 -7.01
CA GLY A 109 21.35 -6.95 -7.66
C GLY A 109 20.13 -6.89 -6.73
N ALA A 110 20.32 -7.03 -5.41
CA ALA A 110 19.24 -6.99 -4.42
C ALA A 110 18.92 -5.57 -3.92
N ILE A 111 19.78 -4.57 -4.19
CA ILE A 111 19.59 -3.18 -3.72
C ILE A 111 18.24 -2.61 -4.16
N GLY A 112 17.88 -2.77 -5.44
CA GLY A 112 16.58 -2.31 -5.95
C GLY A 112 15.41 -2.91 -5.18
N PHE A 113 15.50 -4.20 -4.82
CA PHE A 113 14.48 -4.85 -4.01
C PHE A 113 14.40 -4.24 -2.61
N TRP A 114 15.52 -4.13 -1.90
CA TRP A 114 15.54 -3.59 -0.54
C TRP A 114 15.00 -2.17 -0.48
N LEU A 115 15.42 -1.31 -1.41
CA LEU A 115 15.00 0.08 -1.44
C LEU A 115 13.52 0.21 -1.79
N ASN A 116 13.06 -0.50 -2.83
CA ASN A 116 11.69 -0.36 -3.33
C ASN A 116 10.64 -1.04 -2.46
N PHE A 117 10.95 -2.19 -1.86
CA PHE A 117 9.96 -3.04 -1.18
C PHE A 117 10.06 -3.00 0.35
N VAL A 118 11.18 -2.52 0.90
CA VAL A 118 11.42 -2.51 2.35
C VAL A 118 11.68 -1.08 2.84
N VAL A 119 12.81 -0.48 2.46
CA VAL A 119 13.29 0.77 3.06
C VAL A 119 12.31 1.92 2.82
N ALA A 120 12.03 2.25 1.56
CA ALA A 120 11.22 3.42 1.26
C ALA A 120 9.74 3.28 1.68
N PRO A 121 9.06 2.12 1.51
CA PRO A 121 7.73 1.91 2.06
C PRO A 121 7.67 2.10 3.59
N VAL A 122 8.67 1.62 4.33
CA VAL A 122 8.72 1.81 5.79
C VAL A 122 8.97 3.27 6.15
N LEU A 123 9.86 3.96 5.44
CA LEU A 123 10.07 5.39 5.67
C LEU A 123 8.79 6.19 5.43
N ILE A 124 8.00 5.83 4.41
CA ILE A 124 6.68 6.43 4.19
C ILE A 124 5.74 6.14 5.36
N PHE A 125 5.67 4.90 5.85
CA PHE A 125 4.91 4.55 7.05
C PHE A 125 5.32 5.41 8.26
N VAL A 126 6.62 5.52 8.53
CA VAL A 126 7.18 6.31 9.63
C VAL A 126 6.83 7.80 9.48
N MET A 127 6.98 8.37 8.28
CA MET A 127 6.60 9.75 8.01
C MET A 127 5.09 9.97 8.17
N CYS A 128 4.25 9.03 7.74
CA CYS A 128 2.80 9.12 7.94
C CYS A 128 2.45 9.12 9.43
N CYS A 129 3.10 8.28 10.24
CA CYS A 129 2.96 8.30 11.70
C CYS A 129 3.36 9.67 12.29
N ASP A 130 4.53 10.19 11.92
CA ASP A 130 4.99 11.53 12.33
C ASP A 130 3.94 12.62 11.99
N LEU A 131 3.42 12.60 10.77
CA LEU A 131 2.44 13.59 10.32
C LEU A 131 1.08 13.45 10.99
N ALA A 132 0.65 12.23 11.30
CA ALA A 132 -0.58 12.00 12.05
C ALA A 132 -0.50 12.56 13.49
N GLU A 133 0.68 12.53 14.10
CA GLU A 133 0.88 13.12 15.43
C GLU A 133 0.89 14.65 15.42
N ARG A 134 1.42 15.24 14.34
CA ARG A 134 1.52 16.69 14.16
C ARG A 134 0.22 17.34 13.73
N TYR A 135 -0.50 16.69 12.82
CA TYR A 135 -1.65 17.26 12.16
C TYR A 135 -2.86 16.38 12.41
N GLU A 136 -3.78 16.87 13.23
CA GLU A 136 -4.98 16.13 13.69
C GLU A 136 -5.82 15.57 12.53
N ASN A 137 -5.88 16.30 11.42
CA ASN A 137 -6.64 15.92 10.23
C ASN A 137 -5.87 15.05 9.23
N PHE A 138 -4.58 14.76 9.45
CA PHE A 138 -3.75 14.08 8.47
C PHE A 138 -4.22 12.65 8.18
N TYR A 139 -4.67 11.91 9.20
CA TYR A 139 -5.23 10.56 9.01
C TYR A 139 -6.39 10.57 8.01
N ARG A 140 -7.40 11.44 8.24
CA ARG A 140 -8.57 11.59 7.35
C ARG A 140 -8.18 12.11 5.97
N LEU A 141 -7.24 13.06 5.91
CA LEU A 141 -6.74 13.62 4.66
C LEU A 141 -6.06 12.53 3.81
N LEU A 142 -5.17 11.74 4.42
CA LEU A 142 -4.46 10.66 3.74
C LEU A 142 -5.43 9.56 3.30
N ALA A 143 -6.38 9.16 4.14
CA ALA A 143 -7.41 8.19 3.77
C ALA A 143 -8.27 8.69 2.59
N SER A 144 -8.69 9.96 2.62
CA SER A 144 -9.46 10.56 1.52
C SER A 144 -8.63 10.65 0.24
N GLY A 145 -7.35 10.98 0.33
CA GLY A 145 -6.42 10.98 -0.81
C GLY A 145 -6.22 9.58 -1.38
N TYR A 146 -6.04 8.57 -0.52
CA TYR A 146 -5.91 7.16 -0.91
C TYR A 146 -7.16 6.67 -1.65
N ILE A 147 -8.35 6.97 -1.12
CA ILE A 147 -9.64 6.68 -1.79
C ILE A 147 -9.74 7.41 -3.12
N ALA A 148 -9.39 8.70 -3.18
CA ALA A 148 -9.45 9.49 -4.41
C ALA A 148 -8.54 8.93 -5.49
N VAL A 149 -7.33 8.50 -5.13
CA VAL A 149 -6.40 7.81 -6.04
C VAL A 149 -7.00 6.50 -6.52
N ALA A 150 -7.53 5.66 -5.63
CA ALA A 150 -8.16 4.40 -6.00
C ALA A 150 -9.38 4.60 -6.94
N VAL A 151 -10.20 5.62 -6.69
CA VAL A 151 -11.33 6.01 -7.55
C VAL A 151 -10.83 6.47 -8.92
N ALA A 152 -9.82 7.35 -8.98
CA ALA A 152 -9.26 7.83 -10.24
C ALA A 152 -8.68 6.67 -11.08
N GLN A 153 -7.96 5.75 -10.44
CA GLN A 153 -7.43 4.56 -11.11
C GLN A 153 -8.55 3.62 -11.58
N SER A 154 -9.62 3.47 -10.80
CA SER A 154 -10.79 2.67 -11.18
C SER A 154 -11.52 3.24 -12.38
N ILE A 155 -11.75 4.57 -12.40
CA ILE A 155 -12.38 5.27 -13.52
C ILE A 155 -11.50 5.14 -14.77
N LEU A 156 -10.18 5.36 -14.64
CA LEU A 156 -9.25 5.20 -15.75
C LEU A 156 -9.29 3.77 -16.31
N ALA A 157 -9.19 2.75 -15.45
CA ALA A 157 -9.26 1.36 -15.87
C ALA A 157 -10.59 1.04 -16.57
N PHE A 158 -11.70 1.58 -16.08
CA PHE A 158 -13.00 1.42 -16.72
C PHE A 158 -13.05 2.10 -18.10
N LEU A 159 -12.55 3.34 -18.23
CA LEU A 159 -12.51 4.04 -19.52
C LEU A 159 -11.61 3.35 -20.54
N VAL A 160 -10.50 2.75 -20.08
CA VAL A 160 -9.65 1.92 -20.95
C VAL A 160 -10.38 0.65 -21.38
N SER A 161 -11.13 -0.03 -20.48
CA SER A 161 -11.92 -1.21 -20.87
C SER A 161 -13.00 -0.94 -21.91
N MET A 162 -13.41 0.32 -22.06
CA MET A 162 -14.41 0.78 -23.03
C MET A 162 -13.78 1.37 -24.29
N ASP A 163 -12.46 1.26 -24.45
CA ASP A 163 -11.69 1.86 -25.54
C ASP A 163 -11.86 3.38 -25.68
N VAL A 164 -12.32 4.06 -24.62
CA VAL A 164 -12.49 5.53 -24.59
C VAL A 164 -11.14 6.23 -24.39
N VAL A 165 -10.25 5.60 -23.61
CA VAL A 165 -8.89 6.10 -23.32
C VAL A 165 -7.90 4.99 -23.66
N ARG A 166 -6.81 5.32 -24.37
CA ARG A 166 -5.72 4.36 -24.61
C ARG A 166 -5.03 4.02 -23.29
N GLN A 167 -4.76 2.73 -23.05
CA GLN A 167 -4.02 2.25 -21.89
C GLN A 167 -2.72 3.06 -21.70
N PRO A 168 -2.58 3.82 -20.60
CA PRO A 168 -1.34 4.54 -20.31
C PRO A 168 -0.17 3.58 -20.17
N TYR A 169 1.02 4.00 -20.63
CA TYR A 169 2.26 3.21 -20.59
C TYR A 169 2.20 1.85 -21.30
N LEU A 170 1.28 1.67 -22.26
CA LEU A 170 1.14 0.42 -23.01
C LEU A 170 2.47 -0.05 -23.63
N ASP A 171 3.23 0.88 -24.19
CA ASP A 171 4.51 0.58 -24.87
C ASP A 171 5.61 0.15 -23.88
N ASP A 172 5.52 0.58 -22.62
CA ASP A 172 6.46 0.17 -21.57
C ASP A 172 6.06 -1.19 -20.97
N TYR A 173 4.76 -1.42 -20.79
CA TYR A 173 4.22 -2.71 -20.38
C TYR A 173 4.54 -3.81 -21.38
N SER A 174 4.39 -3.56 -22.68
CA SER A 174 4.66 -4.56 -23.73
C SER A 174 6.14 -4.93 -23.85
N LYS A 175 7.06 -4.02 -23.51
CA LYS A 175 8.50 -4.30 -23.47
C LYS A 175 8.90 -5.13 -22.25
N ARG A 176 8.25 -4.88 -21.12
CA ARG A 176 8.67 -5.44 -19.83
C ARG A 176 7.99 -6.75 -19.48
N PHE A 177 6.72 -6.85 -19.80
CA PHE A 177 5.93 -8.02 -19.50
C PHE A 177 5.85 -8.89 -20.75
N TRP A 178 6.26 -10.15 -20.60
CA TRP A 178 6.18 -11.14 -21.68
C TRP A 178 4.74 -11.54 -21.99
N TRP A 179 3.80 -11.25 -21.09
CA TRP A 179 2.37 -11.52 -21.26
C TRP A 179 1.66 -10.35 -21.95
N ARG A 180 0.91 -10.61 -23.01
CA ARG A 180 0.06 -9.61 -23.68
C ARG A 180 -1.28 -9.43 -22.95
N ILE A 181 -1.27 -9.36 -21.61
CA ILE A 181 -2.49 -9.30 -20.78
C ILE A 181 -3.45 -8.17 -21.19
N VAL A 182 -2.93 -7.02 -21.61
CA VAL A 182 -3.76 -5.91 -22.07
C VAL A 182 -4.49 -6.25 -23.37
N GLU A 183 -3.80 -6.89 -24.31
CA GLU A 183 -4.34 -7.19 -25.64
C GLU A 183 -5.14 -8.50 -25.67
N GLU A 184 -4.72 -9.52 -24.90
CA GLU A 184 -5.27 -10.89 -24.96
C GLU A 184 -6.24 -11.22 -23.82
N SER A 185 -6.08 -10.60 -22.64
CA SER A 185 -6.89 -10.95 -21.46
C SER A 185 -7.90 -9.88 -21.04
N ASN A 186 -7.87 -8.71 -21.69
CA ASN A 186 -8.73 -7.56 -21.40
C ASN A 186 -8.78 -7.20 -19.90
N ARG A 187 -7.63 -7.30 -19.21
CA ARG A 187 -7.51 -6.94 -17.79
C ARG A 187 -6.87 -5.58 -17.67
N GLN A 188 -7.56 -4.69 -16.96
CA GLN A 188 -7.14 -3.31 -16.85
C GLN A 188 -6.33 -3.08 -15.57
N MET A 189 -5.28 -2.26 -15.68
CA MET A 189 -4.36 -1.96 -14.58
C MET A 189 -4.21 -0.47 -14.26
N GLY A 190 -4.94 0.40 -14.97
CA GLY A 190 -4.81 1.86 -14.79
C GLY A 190 -3.39 2.30 -15.12
N THR A 191 -2.76 3.12 -14.28
CA THR A 191 -1.32 3.46 -14.39
C THR A 191 -0.42 2.61 -13.50
N ILE A 192 -0.94 1.54 -12.89
CA ILE A 192 -0.17 0.64 -12.01
C ILE A 192 0.36 -0.55 -12.81
N ASP A 193 1.49 -1.11 -12.37
CA ASP A 193 2.23 -2.19 -13.04
C ASP A 193 1.43 -3.48 -13.29
N HIS A 194 0.38 -3.76 -12.51
CA HIS A 194 -0.33 -5.03 -12.59
C HIS A 194 -1.81 -4.91 -12.20
N PRO A 195 -2.74 -5.64 -12.86
CA PRO A 195 -4.16 -5.65 -12.50
C PRO A 195 -4.42 -6.12 -11.06
N LEU A 196 -3.57 -7.02 -10.52
CA LEU A 196 -3.70 -7.48 -9.14
C LEU A 196 -3.36 -6.38 -8.12
N ASP A 197 -2.43 -5.49 -8.44
CA ASP A 197 -2.06 -4.37 -7.56
C ASP A 197 -3.12 -3.29 -7.59
N LEU A 198 -3.69 -3.00 -8.76
CA LEU A 198 -4.86 -2.14 -8.86
C LEU A 198 -6.03 -2.72 -8.06
N GLY A 199 -6.31 -4.01 -8.23
CA GLY A 199 -7.35 -4.69 -7.45
C GLY A 199 -7.09 -4.61 -5.94
N LEU A 200 -5.84 -4.74 -5.51
CA LEU A 200 -5.44 -4.60 -4.11
C LEU A 200 -5.65 -3.18 -3.58
N LEU A 201 -5.24 -2.16 -4.35
CA LEU A 201 -5.46 -0.74 -4.04
C LEU A 201 -6.97 -0.47 -3.84
N ILE A 202 -7.79 -0.94 -4.78
CA ILE A 202 -9.23 -0.71 -4.73
C ILE A 202 -9.87 -1.44 -3.54
N ALA A 203 -9.59 -2.74 -3.38
CA ALA A 203 -10.17 -3.55 -2.31
C ALA A 203 -9.82 -3.00 -0.92
N SER A 204 -8.60 -2.49 -0.74
CA SER A 204 -8.17 -1.86 0.51
C SER A 204 -8.72 -0.45 0.73
N ALA A 205 -9.13 0.26 -0.32
CA ALA A 205 -9.76 1.57 -0.18
C ALA A 205 -11.23 1.49 0.26
N ILE A 206 -11.94 0.41 -0.05
CA ILE A 206 -13.38 0.26 0.24
C ILE A 206 -13.71 0.39 1.74
N PRO A 207 -13.03 -0.31 2.67
CA PRO A 207 -13.31 -0.13 4.10
C PRO A 207 -13.12 1.32 4.56
N LEU A 208 -12.13 2.03 4.02
CA LEU A 208 -11.83 3.43 4.37
C LEU A 208 -12.94 4.40 3.98
N LEU A 209 -13.86 4.02 3.08
CA LEU A 209 -15.07 4.82 2.78
C LEU A 209 -15.92 5.08 4.02
N ALA A 210 -15.81 4.27 5.08
CA ALA A 210 -16.48 4.51 6.36
C ALA A 210 -16.04 5.82 7.04
N LEU A 211 -14.88 6.38 6.65
CA LEU A 211 -14.36 7.66 7.14
C LEU A 211 -14.94 8.87 6.40
N ILE A 212 -15.62 8.65 5.26
CA ILE A 212 -16.20 9.72 4.44
C ILE A 212 -17.58 10.10 4.97
N ARG A 213 -17.73 11.36 5.40
CA ARG A 213 -18.97 11.87 6.00
C ARG A 213 -20.10 12.10 4.98
N ARG A 214 -19.75 12.41 3.72
CA ARG A 214 -20.71 12.78 2.68
C ARG A 214 -21.21 11.54 1.96
N ALA A 215 -22.46 11.16 2.21
CA ALA A 215 -23.05 9.93 1.67
C ALA A 215 -22.98 9.82 0.13
N TRP A 216 -23.23 10.91 -0.60
CA TRP A 216 -23.15 10.89 -2.06
C TRP A 216 -21.72 10.62 -2.57
N VAL A 217 -20.70 11.14 -1.88
CA VAL A 217 -19.28 10.85 -2.19
C VAL A 217 -19.00 9.38 -1.93
N THR A 218 -19.48 8.85 -0.79
CA THR A 218 -19.34 7.42 -0.47
C THR A 218 -19.97 6.52 -1.52
N TYR A 219 -21.20 6.82 -1.95
CA TYR A 219 -21.89 6.03 -2.98
C TYR A 219 -21.20 6.12 -4.33
N PHE A 220 -20.84 7.33 -4.78
CA PHE A 220 -20.11 7.52 -6.03
C PHE A 220 -18.78 6.76 -6.02
N SER A 221 -17.98 6.94 -4.97
CA SER A 221 -16.71 6.24 -4.83
C SER A 221 -16.91 4.72 -4.78
N LEU A 222 -17.91 4.22 -4.04
CA LEU A 222 -18.17 2.78 -3.97
C LEU A 222 -18.50 2.20 -5.36
N VAL A 223 -19.37 2.87 -6.12
CA VAL A 223 -19.72 2.43 -7.49
C VAL A 223 -18.47 2.42 -8.39
N ALA A 224 -17.69 3.50 -8.35
CA ALA A 224 -16.45 3.59 -9.14
C ALA A 224 -15.45 2.49 -8.76
N LEU A 225 -15.23 2.26 -7.46
CA LEU A 225 -14.32 1.22 -6.97
C LEU A 225 -14.82 -0.18 -7.36
N VAL A 226 -16.11 -0.50 -7.21
CA VAL A 226 -16.66 -1.81 -7.61
C VAL A 226 -16.52 -2.04 -9.11
N ALA A 227 -16.82 -1.03 -9.94
CA ALA A 227 -16.60 -1.10 -11.39
C ALA A 227 -15.12 -1.34 -11.72
N GLY A 228 -14.21 -0.64 -11.04
CA GLY A 228 -12.76 -0.83 -11.16
C GLY A 228 -12.32 -2.26 -10.84
N VAL A 229 -12.81 -2.84 -9.74
CA VAL A 229 -12.48 -4.23 -9.35
C VAL A 229 -12.93 -5.23 -10.42
N LEU A 230 -14.11 -5.04 -11.00
CA LEU A 230 -14.62 -5.94 -12.04
C LEU A 230 -13.72 -5.94 -13.27
N VAL A 231 -13.26 -4.77 -13.73
CA VAL A 231 -12.36 -4.67 -14.91
C VAL A 231 -10.93 -5.15 -14.65
N THR A 232 -10.49 -5.25 -13.38
CA THR A 232 -9.21 -5.90 -13.05
C THR A 232 -9.25 -7.43 -13.25
N GLN A 233 -10.46 -8.00 -13.23
CA GLN A 233 -10.73 -9.44 -13.23
C GLN A 233 -9.97 -10.21 -12.14
N SER A 234 -9.59 -9.55 -11.03
CA SER A 234 -8.88 -10.17 -9.92
C SER A 234 -9.84 -10.83 -8.94
N ARG A 235 -9.84 -12.18 -8.87
CA ARG A 235 -10.68 -12.93 -7.93
C ARG A 235 -10.43 -12.54 -6.47
N ILE A 236 -9.17 -12.31 -6.11
CA ILE A 236 -8.78 -11.90 -4.75
C ILE A 236 -9.29 -10.49 -4.44
N ALA A 237 -9.18 -9.57 -5.40
CA ALA A 237 -9.70 -8.22 -5.23
C ALA A 237 -11.23 -8.21 -5.10
N LEU A 238 -11.94 -9.07 -5.85
CA LEU A 238 -13.39 -9.25 -5.71
C LEU A 238 -13.78 -9.72 -4.31
N VAL A 239 -13.09 -10.73 -3.77
CA VAL A 239 -13.32 -11.20 -2.39
C VAL A 239 -13.01 -10.09 -1.38
N GLY A 240 -11.87 -9.41 -1.54
CA GLY A 240 -11.48 -8.28 -0.70
C GLY A 240 -12.51 -7.14 -0.74
N ALA A 241 -13.01 -6.80 -1.92
CA ALA A 241 -14.04 -5.79 -2.11
C ALA A 241 -15.36 -6.21 -1.46
N ALA A 242 -15.79 -7.47 -1.63
CA ALA A 242 -16.99 -7.98 -0.97
C ALA A 242 -16.88 -7.89 0.57
N VAL A 243 -15.74 -8.31 1.13
CA VAL A 243 -15.46 -8.17 2.57
C VAL A 243 -15.46 -6.70 2.99
N GLY A 244 -14.84 -5.82 2.20
CA GLY A 244 -14.81 -4.38 2.46
C GLY A 244 -16.20 -3.74 2.42
N VAL A 245 -17.07 -4.15 1.50
CA VAL A 245 -18.46 -3.69 1.41
C VAL A 245 -19.27 -4.17 2.61
N VAL A 246 -19.16 -5.45 2.99
CA VAL A 246 -19.81 -5.99 4.18
C VAL A 246 -19.35 -5.22 5.42
N PHE A 247 -18.04 -4.97 5.55
CA PHE A 247 -17.49 -4.15 6.62
C PHE A 247 -18.09 -2.72 6.61
N LEU A 248 -18.15 -2.07 5.45
CA LEU A 248 -18.73 -0.73 5.29
C LEU A 248 -20.21 -0.69 5.70
N ILE A 249 -21.01 -1.70 5.32
CA ILE A 249 -22.43 -1.82 5.74
C ILE A 249 -22.53 -1.93 7.26
N LEU A 250 -21.71 -2.78 7.88
CA LEU A 250 -21.79 -3.08 9.31
C LEU A 250 -21.26 -1.94 10.19
N LYS A 251 -20.21 -1.24 9.75
CA LYS A 251 -19.46 -0.27 10.56
C LYS A 251 -19.68 1.19 10.20
N SER A 252 -20.30 1.50 9.07
CA SER A 252 -20.57 2.91 8.73
C SER A 252 -21.48 3.56 9.77
N SER A 253 -21.22 4.82 10.15
CA SER A 253 -22.09 5.63 11.00
C SER A 253 -23.40 6.06 10.31
N MET A 254 -23.72 5.46 9.17
CA MET A 254 -24.92 5.72 8.40
C MET A 254 -26.17 5.25 9.15
N THR A 255 -27.28 5.95 8.95
CA THR A 255 -28.60 5.53 9.44
C THR A 255 -28.97 4.15 8.90
N THR A 256 -29.78 3.40 9.64
CA THR A 256 -30.24 2.05 9.23
C THR A 256 -30.82 2.04 7.82
N MET A 257 -31.57 3.08 7.45
CA MET A 257 -32.11 3.26 6.10
C MET A 257 -31.01 3.36 5.03
N ARG A 258 -29.95 4.14 5.27
CA ARG A 258 -28.83 4.26 4.34
C ARG A 258 -28.04 2.96 4.19
N ARG A 259 -27.90 2.19 5.28
CA ARG A 259 -27.32 0.83 5.23
C ARG A 259 -28.18 -0.11 4.40
N ALA A 260 -29.50 -0.06 4.57
CA ALA A 260 -30.45 -0.84 3.76
C ALA A 260 -30.37 -0.46 2.28
N ILE A 261 -30.34 0.84 1.95
CA ILE A 261 -30.16 1.32 0.56
C ILE A 261 -28.85 0.80 -0.03
N LEU A 262 -27.74 0.83 0.74
CA LEU A 262 -26.46 0.32 0.26
C LEU A 262 -26.51 -1.19 0.04
N ALA A 263 -27.10 -1.95 0.95
CA ALA A 263 -27.28 -3.39 0.80
C ALA A 263 -28.14 -3.75 -0.42
N VAL A 264 -29.27 -3.06 -0.60
CA VAL A 264 -30.13 -3.21 -1.79
C VAL A 264 -29.37 -2.82 -3.05
N GLY A 265 -28.61 -1.72 -3.04
CA GLY A 265 -27.79 -1.30 -4.17
C GLY A 265 -26.74 -2.33 -4.57
N VAL A 266 -26.11 -3.00 -3.60
CA VAL A 266 -25.18 -4.11 -3.84
C VAL A 266 -25.90 -5.31 -4.47
N LEU A 267 -27.09 -5.67 -3.97
CA LEU A 267 -27.90 -6.75 -4.54
C LEU A 267 -28.36 -6.44 -5.96
N VAL A 268 -28.80 -5.21 -6.23
CA VAL A 268 -29.17 -4.75 -7.57
C VAL A 268 -27.97 -4.78 -8.50
N SER A 269 -26.81 -4.27 -8.05
CA SER A 269 -25.58 -4.30 -8.84
C SER A 269 -25.19 -5.74 -9.17
N TYR A 270 -25.22 -6.64 -8.20
CA TYR A 270 -25.00 -8.07 -8.40
C TYR A 270 -25.93 -8.65 -9.47
N SER A 271 -27.24 -8.39 -9.36
CA SER A 271 -28.23 -8.88 -10.33
C SER A 271 -28.01 -8.32 -11.73
N VAL A 272 -27.67 -7.04 -11.87
CA VAL A 272 -27.36 -6.40 -13.16
C VAL A 272 -26.10 -7.00 -13.77
N PHE A 273 -25.01 -7.12 -13.00
CA PHE A 273 -23.78 -7.74 -13.50
C PHE A 273 -23.97 -9.21 -13.87
N ASN A 274 -24.81 -9.93 -13.14
CA ASN A 274 -25.20 -11.29 -13.48
C ASN A 274 -25.98 -11.36 -14.79
N ALA A 275 -26.95 -10.46 -15.00
CA ALA A 275 -27.71 -10.38 -16.23
C ALA A 275 -26.85 -9.99 -17.45
N LEU A 276 -25.81 -9.18 -17.24
CA LEU A 276 -24.86 -8.77 -18.28
C LEU A 276 -23.77 -9.82 -18.58
N GLY A 277 -23.81 -11.00 -17.96
CA GLY A 277 -22.81 -12.05 -18.19
C GLY A 277 -21.43 -11.74 -17.59
N ALA A 278 -21.29 -10.71 -16.75
CA ALA A 278 -20.01 -10.39 -16.13
C ALA A 278 -19.51 -11.54 -15.23
N PHE A 279 -20.44 -12.26 -14.60
CA PHE A 279 -20.11 -13.47 -13.85
C PHE A 279 -19.76 -14.66 -14.73
N GLU A 280 -20.19 -14.70 -16.00
CA GLU A 280 -19.77 -15.73 -16.96
C GLU A 280 -18.30 -15.52 -17.37
N ALA A 281 -17.86 -14.28 -17.53
CA ALA A 281 -16.44 -13.98 -17.74
C ALA A 281 -15.58 -14.39 -16.53
N ILE A 282 -16.08 -14.14 -15.31
CA ILE A 282 -15.41 -14.55 -14.06
C ILE A 282 -15.47 -16.06 -13.86
N SER A 283 -16.61 -16.71 -14.13
CA SER A 283 -16.80 -18.15 -13.99
C SER A 283 -16.04 -18.93 -15.06
N GLY A 284 -15.99 -18.40 -16.28
CA GLY A 284 -15.12 -18.87 -17.35
C GLY A 284 -13.66 -18.86 -16.91
N ARG A 285 -13.20 -17.82 -16.19
CA ARG A 285 -11.87 -17.85 -15.56
C ARG A 285 -11.76 -18.85 -14.42
N ILE A 286 -12.82 -19.11 -13.67
CA ILE A 286 -12.80 -20.12 -12.58
C ILE A 286 -12.70 -21.53 -13.15
N GLN A 287 -13.38 -21.79 -14.26
CA GLN A 287 -13.41 -23.09 -14.95
C GLN A 287 -12.16 -23.28 -15.81
N ASP A 288 -11.79 -22.26 -16.58
CA ASP A 288 -10.61 -22.16 -17.42
C ASP A 288 -9.54 -21.37 -16.65
N ASP A 289 -9.17 -21.92 -15.49
CA ASP A 289 -8.03 -21.40 -14.74
C ASP A 289 -6.81 -21.64 -15.62
N SER A 290 -6.24 -20.58 -16.18
CA SER A 290 -5.08 -20.59 -17.06
C SER A 290 -3.79 -21.02 -16.32
N GLY A 291 -3.89 -22.02 -15.45
CA GLY A 291 -2.87 -22.52 -14.54
C GLY A 291 -2.65 -21.68 -13.29
N SER A 292 -3.34 -20.56 -13.05
CA SER A 292 -2.91 -19.61 -12.00
C SER A 292 -3.23 -20.04 -10.56
N ALA A 293 -4.43 -20.58 -10.30
CA ALA A 293 -4.82 -21.11 -9.00
C ALA A 293 -4.21 -22.49 -8.79
N GLU A 294 -4.06 -23.28 -9.85
CA GLU A 294 -3.28 -24.51 -9.82
C GLU A 294 -1.80 -24.24 -9.51
N ALA A 295 -1.14 -23.27 -10.15
CA ALA A 295 0.25 -22.89 -9.87
C ALA A 295 0.41 -22.39 -8.42
N ARG A 296 -0.57 -21.64 -7.90
CA ARG A 296 -0.59 -21.24 -6.49
C ARG A 296 -0.70 -22.43 -5.56
N ARG A 297 -1.66 -23.32 -5.81
CA ARG A 297 -1.82 -24.54 -5.03
C ARG A 297 -0.54 -25.38 -5.09
N ASN A 298 0.02 -25.56 -6.28
CA ASN A 298 1.24 -26.33 -6.53
C ASN A 298 2.44 -25.69 -5.82
N ALA A 299 2.59 -24.37 -5.85
CA ALA A 299 3.63 -23.67 -5.10
C ALA A 299 3.52 -23.96 -3.60
N TRP A 300 2.32 -23.90 -3.02
CA TRP A 300 2.11 -24.26 -1.62
C TRP A 300 2.37 -25.74 -1.33
N THR A 301 1.92 -26.66 -2.19
CA THR A 301 2.09 -28.10 -1.94
C THR A 301 3.51 -28.59 -2.20
N VAL A 302 4.29 -27.89 -3.02
CA VAL A 302 5.64 -28.31 -3.42
C VAL A 302 6.72 -27.57 -2.62
N ILE A 303 6.57 -26.26 -2.37
CA ILE A 303 7.58 -25.46 -1.67
C ILE A 303 7.43 -25.58 -0.15
N LEU A 304 6.21 -25.61 0.39
CA LEU A 304 6.00 -25.59 1.85
C LEU A 304 6.56 -26.84 2.56
N PRO A 305 6.43 -28.07 2.04
CA PRO A 305 7.05 -29.25 2.66
C PRO A 305 8.57 -29.12 2.79
N ASP A 306 9.20 -28.44 1.82
CA ASP A 306 10.63 -28.13 1.81
C ASP A 306 10.99 -26.89 2.65
N GLY A 307 10.04 -26.28 3.35
CA GLY A 307 10.23 -25.03 4.10
C GLY A 307 11.42 -25.07 5.07
N LEU A 308 11.68 -26.24 5.68
CA LEU A 308 12.81 -26.45 6.59
C LEU A 308 14.18 -26.35 5.89
N ARG A 309 14.26 -26.62 4.58
CA ARG A 309 15.49 -26.46 3.77
C ARG A 309 15.98 -25.02 3.73
N PHE A 310 15.07 -24.06 3.95
CA PHE A 310 15.39 -22.63 3.95
C PHE A 310 15.70 -22.08 5.35
N ILE A 311 16.01 -22.95 6.32
CA ILE A 311 16.54 -22.56 7.64
C ILE A 311 18.08 -22.61 7.60
N PRO A 312 18.79 -21.55 8.03
CA PRO A 312 18.28 -20.23 8.41
C PRO A 312 18.10 -19.27 7.23
N SER A 313 18.65 -19.60 6.05
CA SER A 313 18.78 -18.71 4.90
C SER A 313 18.17 -19.30 3.63
N GLY A 314 17.64 -18.41 2.80
CA GLY A 314 17.11 -18.73 1.47
C GLY A 314 18.19 -18.87 0.39
N VAL A 315 17.77 -18.83 -0.87
CA VAL A 315 18.63 -18.95 -2.06
C VAL A 315 19.06 -17.60 -2.64
N GLY A 316 18.58 -16.49 -2.07
CA GLY A 316 18.74 -15.12 -2.57
C GLY A 316 17.56 -14.68 -3.44
N ILE A 317 17.11 -13.43 -3.26
CA ILE A 317 15.85 -12.92 -3.84
C ILE A 317 15.87 -12.93 -5.38
N GLN A 318 17.03 -12.65 -5.97
CA GLN A 318 17.22 -12.64 -7.42
C GLN A 318 17.19 -14.04 -8.03
N ARG A 319 17.42 -15.08 -7.23
CA ARG A 319 17.47 -16.48 -7.68
C ARG A 319 16.15 -17.21 -7.48
N VAL A 320 15.20 -16.63 -6.76
CA VAL A 320 13.91 -17.29 -6.41
C VAL A 320 13.24 -17.88 -7.64
N LYS A 321 13.05 -17.10 -8.71
CA LYS A 321 12.37 -17.57 -9.92
C LYS A 321 13.12 -18.72 -10.60
N ALA A 322 14.42 -18.58 -10.82
CA ALA A 322 15.24 -19.61 -11.46
C ALA A 322 15.35 -20.89 -10.61
N PHE A 323 15.46 -20.75 -9.29
CA PHE A 323 15.51 -21.87 -8.36
C PHE A 323 14.19 -22.63 -8.35
N VAL A 324 13.07 -21.92 -8.25
CA VAL A 324 11.74 -22.52 -8.21
C VAL A 324 11.42 -23.25 -9.52
N ALA A 325 11.77 -22.65 -10.66
CA ALA A 325 11.63 -23.30 -11.95
C ALA A 325 12.49 -24.57 -12.09
N SER A 326 13.76 -24.52 -11.68
CA SER A 326 14.69 -25.66 -11.84
C SER A 326 14.48 -26.79 -10.84
N GLN A 327 14.07 -26.49 -9.61
CA GLN A 327 13.93 -27.49 -8.54
C GLN A 327 12.51 -28.07 -8.45
N TYR A 328 11.51 -27.25 -8.75
CA TYR A 328 10.10 -27.61 -8.55
C TYR A 328 9.30 -27.64 -9.85
N GLY A 329 9.93 -27.33 -11.00
CA GLY A 329 9.26 -27.34 -12.31
C GLY A 329 8.17 -26.29 -12.46
N LEU A 330 8.11 -25.30 -11.56
CA LEU A 330 7.12 -24.22 -11.65
C LEU A 330 7.63 -23.16 -12.64
N GLU A 331 6.97 -23.06 -13.79
CA GLU A 331 7.31 -22.05 -14.82
C GLU A 331 7.10 -20.61 -14.32
N THR A 332 6.23 -20.44 -13.32
CA THR A 332 5.92 -19.17 -12.67
C THR A 332 6.64 -19.02 -11.33
N SER A 333 6.59 -17.80 -10.79
CA SER A 333 7.01 -17.52 -9.41
C SER A 333 6.20 -18.32 -8.38
N PRO A 334 6.63 -18.43 -7.10
CA PRO A 334 5.85 -19.01 -6.02
C PRO A 334 4.41 -18.47 -5.81
N GLU A 335 3.98 -17.45 -6.55
CA GLU A 335 2.64 -16.84 -6.52
C GLU A 335 2.12 -16.48 -5.11
N SER A 336 3.02 -16.29 -4.16
CA SER A 336 2.75 -15.94 -2.76
C SER A 336 3.92 -15.13 -2.20
N ALA A 337 3.65 -14.01 -1.53
CA ALA A 337 4.69 -13.22 -0.87
C ALA A 337 5.40 -14.04 0.22
N LEU A 338 4.68 -14.81 1.04
CA LEU A 338 5.29 -15.65 2.07
C LEU A 338 6.27 -16.66 1.46
N LEU A 339 5.86 -17.40 0.42
CA LEU A 339 6.73 -18.39 -0.22
C LEU A 339 7.90 -17.72 -0.94
N GLY A 340 7.69 -16.57 -1.57
CA GLY A 340 8.76 -15.79 -2.20
C GLY A 340 9.82 -15.34 -1.20
N TYR A 341 9.42 -14.82 -0.04
CA TYR A 341 10.33 -14.45 1.04
C TYR A 341 10.99 -15.69 1.66
N LEU A 342 10.24 -16.79 1.84
CA LEU A 342 10.75 -18.05 2.39
C LEU A 342 11.89 -18.60 1.53
N VAL A 343 11.68 -18.69 0.22
CA VAL A 343 12.70 -19.17 -0.72
C VAL A 343 13.83 -18.15 -0.84
N GLY A 344 13.53 -16.85 -0.92
CA GLY A 344 14.53 -15.80 -1.16
C GLY A 344 15.43 -15.53 0.04
N PHE A 345 14.84 -15.31 1.22
CA PHE A 345 15.53 -14.85 2.43
C PHE A 345 15.65 -15.92 3.51
N GLY A 346 14.82 -16.96 3.46
CA GLY A 346 14.81 -18.03 4.46
C GLY A 346 13.67 -17.91 5.45
N ALA A 347 13.39 -18.99 6.17
CA ALA A 347 12.24 -19.08 7.06
C ALA A 347 12.32 -18.07 8.22
N VAL A 348 13.52 -17.87 8.79
CA VAL A 348 13.73 -16.97 9.93
C VAL A 348 13.36 -15.53 9.57
N LEU A 349 13.96 -14.99 8.50
CA LEU A 349 13.70 -13.61 8.08
C LEU A 349 12.26 -13.41 7.59
N THR A 350 11.69 -14.42 6.95
CA THR A 350 10.30 -14.41 6.49
C THR A 350 9.33 -14.33 7.67
N ILE A 351 9.49 -15.22 8.66
CA ILE A 351 8.66 -15.21 9.86
C ILE A 351 8.85 -13.90 10.61
N CYS A 352 10.09 -13.43 10.80
CA CYS A 352 10.35 -12.15 11.43
C CYS A 352 9.61 -11.01 10.72
N PHE A 353 9.70 -10.93 9.39
CA PHE A 353 9.04 -9.88 8.60
C PHE A 353 7.52 -9.88 8.78
N PHE A 354 6.85 -10.99 8.48
CA PHE A 354 5.38 -11.06 8.54
C PHE A 354 4.84 -11.05 9.97
N ALA A 355 5.51 -11.71 10.93
CA ALA A 355 5.13 -11.62 12.34
C ALA A 355 5.36 -10.22 12.89
N GLY A 356 6.39 -9.50 12.43
CA GLY A 356 6.63 -8.10 12.79
C GLY A 356 5.52 -7.17 12.30
N LEU A 357 5.04 -7.34 11.07
CA LEU A 357 3.88 -6.59 10.55
C LEU A 357 2.63 -6.85 11.41
N LEU A 358 2.34 -8.12 11.70
CA LEU A 358 1.24 -8.49 12.58
C LEU A 358 1.43 -7.92 13.99
N TRP A 359 2.64 -7.97 14.55
CA TRP A 359 2.95 -7.44 15.86
C TRP A 359 2.68 -5.93 15.94
N ILE A 360 3.09 -5.15 14.93
CA ILE A 360 2.83 -3.70 14.87
C ILE A 360 1.32 -3.44 14.95
N VAL A 361 0.52 -4.12 14.12
CA VAL A 361 -0.94 -3.93 14.10
C VAL A 361 -1.62 -4.47 15.38
N MET A 362 -1.19 -5.63 15.88
CA MET A 362 -1.76 -6.25 17.08
C MET A 362 -1.39 -5.49 18.36
N SER A 363 -0.22 -4.87 18.42
CA SER A 363 0.18 -4.01 19.55
C SER A 363 -0.81 -2.87 19.75
N ARG A 364 -1.37 -2.36 18.65
CA ARG A 364 -2.43 -1.36 18.67
C ARG A 364 -3.77 -1.93 19.17
N LEU A 365 -4.17 -3.09 18.67
CA LEU A 365 -5.42 -3.75 19.07
C LEU A 365 -5.49 -4.11 20.56
N ARG A 366 -4.32 -4.32 21.19
CA ARG A 366 -4.24 -4.53 22.64
C ARG A 366 -4.62 -3.27 23.42
N VAL A 367 -4.35 -2.09 22.87
CA VAL A 367 -4.66 -0.79 23.48
C VAL A 367 -6.11 -0.39 23.17
N ASP A 368 -6.58 -0.62 21.95
CA ASP A 368 -7.95 -0.31 21.52
C ASP A 368 -8.56 -1.53 20.85
N ARG A 369 -9.57 -2.08 21.51
CA ARG A 369 -10.23 -3.33 21.11
C ARG A 369 -11.26 -3.13 20.00
N THR A 370 -11.26 -1.97 19.34
CA THR A 370 -12.19 -1.67 18.25
C THR A 370 -11.62 -2.08 16.89
N VAL A 371 -12.50 -2.58 16.02
CA VAL A 371 -12.15 -2.89 14.63
C VAL A 371 -12.31 -1.63 13.80
N SER A 372 -11.19 -1.00 13.45
CA SER A 372 -11.16 0.22 12.63
C SER A 372 -11.24 -0.09 11.12
N PRO A 373 -11.66 0.88 10.28
CA PRO A 373 -11.57 0.77 8.83
C PRO A 373 -10.16 0.46 8.31
N GLY A 374 -9.14 1.03 8.95
CA GLY A 374 -7.75 0.77 8.63
C GLY A 374 -7.34 -0.69 8.90
N LEU A 375 -7.79 -1.28 10.01
CA LEU A 375 -7.55 -2.69 10.30
C LEU A 375 -8.18 -3.61 9.25
N ALA A 376 -9.43 -3.34 8.85
CA ALA A 376 -10.08 -4.11 7.79
C ALA A 376 -9.29 -4.02 6.47
N SER A 377 -8.81 -2.82 6.13
CA SER A 377 -7.98 -2.58 4.94
C SER A 377 -6.67 -3.38 5.01
N PHE A 378 -5.99 -3.35 6.15
CA PHE A 378 -4.78 -4.15 6.39
C PHE A 378 -5.04 -5.66 6.26
N CYS A 379 -6.10 -6.19 6.87
CA CYS A 379 -6.43 -7.62 6.77
C CYS A 379 -6.66 -8.05 5.32
N ILE A 380 -7.40 -7.25 4.55
CA ILE A 380 -7.61 -7.49 3.12
C ILE A 380 -6.27 -7.54 2.39
N VAL A 381 -5.40 -6.55 2.60
CA VAL A 381 -4.09 -6.52 1.92
C VAL A 381 -3.20 -7.67 2.34
N PHE A 382 -3.07 -7.90 3.65
CA PHE A 382 -2.18 -8.89 4.24
C PHE A 382 -2.51 -10.31 3.76
N VAL A 383 -3.80 -10.64 3.64
CA VAL A 383 -4.24 -11.93 3.07
C VAL A 383 -4.02 -11.95 1.56
N SER A 384 -4.37 -10.87 0.85
CA SER A 384 -4.31 -10.82 -0.61
C SER A 384 -2.90 -11.04 -1.15
N ILE A 385 -1.87 -10.44 -0.53
CA ILE A 385 -0.47 -10.60 -0.95
C ILE A 385 0.08 -12.03 -0.74
N GLN A 386 -0.60 -12.88 0.02
CA GLN A 386 -0.22 -14.30 0.14
C GLN A 386 -0.76 -15.14 -1.02
N LEU A 387 -1.68 -14.58 -1.80
CA LEU A 387 -2.40 -15.26 -2.87
C LEU A 387 -1.96 -14.79 -4.27
N TYR A 388 -0.95 -13.93 -4.36
CA TYR A 388 -0.21 -13.63 -5.59
C TYR A 388 1.23 -13.18 -5.27
N SER A 389 2.17 -13.31 -6.22
CA SER A 389 3.55 -12.88 -5.99
C SER A 389 3.81 -11.44 -6.42
N SER A 390 3.74 -10.50 -5.47
CA SER A 390 4.14 -9.11 -5.69
C SER A 390 5.65 -8.94 -5.95
N ILE A 391 6.46 -9.87 -5.46
CA ILE A 391 7.91 -9.91 -5.74
C ILE A 391 8.16 -10.20 -7.22
N SER A 392 7.40 -11.14 -7.80
CA SER A 392 7.59 -11.53 -9.19
C SER A 392 6.92 -10.60 -10.19
N SER A 393 5.87 -9.88 -9.78
CA SER A 393 5.35 -8.80 -10.63
C SER A 393 6.32 -7.63 -10.70
N GLY A 394 7.28 -7.54 -9.76
CA GLY A 394 8.24 -6.43 -9.67
C GLY A 394 7.57 -5.09 -9.38
N SER A 395 6.29 -5.13 -9.00
CA SER A 395 5.46 -3.95 -8.78
C SER A 395 5.74 -3.37 -7.41
N THR A 396 6.27 -2.16 -7.40
CA THR A 396 6.60 -1.48 -6.14
C THR A 396 5.34 -1.03 -5.40
N ALA A 397 4.23 -0.80 -6.12
CA ALA A 397 2.96 -0.32 -5.58
C ALA A 397 2.43 -1.22 -4.46
N THR A 398 2.58 -2.54 -4.55
CA THR A 398 2.11 -3.47 -3.52
C THR A 398 2.71 -3.17 -2.15
N ALA A 399 4.01 -2.87 -2.11
CA ALA A 399 4.71 -2.60 -0.85
C ALA A 399 4.19 -1.31 -0.20
N TYR A 400 3.95 -0.26 -1.01
CA TYR A 400 3.37 0.99 -0.51
C TYR A 400 1.95 0.81 0.00
N ILE A 401 1.12 0.06 -0.73
CA ILE A 401 -0.25 -0.27 -0.30
C ILE A 401 -0.22 -1.00 1.05
N LEU A 402 0.64 -2.02 1.19
CA LEU A 402 0.80 -2.76 2.46
C LEU A 402 1.18 -1.82 3.62
N TRP A 403 2.22 -1.02 3.47
CA TRP A 403 2.72 -0.15 4.54
C TRP A 403 1.78 1.02 4.86
N LEU A 404 1.03 1.54 3.87
CA LEU A 404 -0.04 2.51 4.12
C LEU A 404 -1.22 1.87 4.87
N CYS A 405 -1.59 0.64 4.54
CA CYS A 405 -2.63 -0.07 5.31
C CYS A 405 -2.16 -0.40 6.73
N VAL A 406 -0.88 -0.71 6.94
CA VAL A 406 -0.28 -0.81 8.28
C VAL A 406 -0.41 0.53 9.01
N PHE A 407 -0.10 1.65 8.35
CA PHE A 407 -0.33 2.98 8.92
C PHE A 407 -1.80 3.19 9.29
N PHE A 408 -2.76 2.91 8.41
CA PHE A 408 -4.18 3.13 8.70
C PHE A 408 -4.70 2.24 9.83
N ALA A 409 -4.15 1.03 9.97
CA ALA A 409 -4.48 0.10 11.05
C ALA A 409 -3.83 0.48 12.39
N PHE A 410 -2.62 1.04 12.35
CA PHE A 410 -1.84 1.43 13.52
C PHE A 410 -2.29 2.81 14.06
N ALA A 411 -2.38 3.81 13.18
CA ALA A 411 -2.81 5.17 13.53
C ALA A 411 -4.32 5.24 13.76
N HIS A 412 -4.76 6.22 14.54
CA HIS A 412 -6.19 6.42 14.83
C HIS A 412 -6.65 7.82 14.44
N GLU A 413 -7.95 7.91 14.15
CA GLU A 413 -8.66 9.18 14.15
C GLU A 413 -8.73 9.66 15.60
N ARG A 414 -8.10 10.80 15.90
CA ARG A 414 -8.31 11.48 17.18
C ARG A 414 -9.65 12.17 17.09
N ASP A 415 -10.66 11.61 17.75
CA ASP A 415 -11.83 12.40 18.09
C ASP A 415 -11.37 13.44 19.11
N ILE A 416 -11.47 14.72 18.74
CA ILE A 416 -11.25 15.83 19.66
C ILE A 416 -12.35 15.70 20.71
N GLU A 417 -12.03 15.17 21.88
CA GLU A 417 -12.94 15.27 23.01
C GLU A 417 -13.21 16.77 23.22
N PRO A 418 -14.49 17.21 23.25
CA PRO A 418 -14.84 18.62 23.39
C PRO A 418 -14.23 19.33 24.61
N GLY A 419 -13.69 18.57 25.58
CA GLY A 419 -13.05 19.08 26.80
C GLY A 419 -11.56 19.37 26.70
N ASP A 420 -10.87 18.95 25.63
CA ASP A 420 -9.41 19.14 25.48
C ASP A 420 -9.05 20.40 24.67
N GLN A 421 -10.05 21.25 24.38
CA GLN A 421 -9.76 22.61 23.94
C GLN A 421 -9.02 23.32 25.08
N PRO A 422 -7.80 23.84 24.85
CA PRO A 422 -7.10 24.60 25.87
C PRO A 422 -8.06 25.70 26.34
N ALA A 423 -8.37 25.69 27.64
CA ALA A 423 -9.26 26.68 28.25
C ALA A 423 -8.91 28.04 27.65
N PRO A 424 -9.88 28.78 27.07
CA PRO A 424 -9.61 30.02 26.36
C PRO A 424 -8.70 30.83 27.25
N ALA A 425 -7.50 31.14 26.74
CA ALA A 425 -6.43 31.73 27.53
C ALA A 425 -7.06 32.85 28.36
N VAL A 426 -7.19 32.62 29.66
CA VAL A 426 -7.80 33.59 30.56
C VAL A 426 -6.91 34.80 30.42
N THR A 427 -7.36 35.77 29.63
CA THR A 427 -6.74 37.07 29.48
C THR A 427 -6.82 37.65 30.88
N ARG A 428 -5.80 37.38 31.70
CA ARG A 428 -5.57 38.10 32.95
C ARG A 428 -5.41 39.54 32.49
N SER A 429 -6.51 40.29 32.52
CA SER A 429 -6.47 41.72 32.56
C SER A 429 -5.58 42.03 33.75
N ARG A 430 -4.35 42.45 33.47
CA ARG A 430 -3.55 43.17 34.46
C ARG A 430 -4.36 44.41 34.77
N ASN A 431 -5.16 44.34 35.84
CA ASN A 431 -5.61 45.52 36.56
C ASN A 431 -4.34 46.21 37.06
N LEU A 432 -3.80 47.11 36.24
CA LEU A 432 -2.88 48.15 36.65
C LEU A 432 -3.70 49.11 37.50
N GLY A 433 -3.86 48.77 38.78
CA GLY A 433 -4.40 49.66 39.80
C GLY A 433 -3.43 50.82 39.99
N ALA A 434 -3.70 51.93 39.30
CA ALA A 434 -3.18 53.23 39.64
C ALA A 434 -4.02 53.82 40.77
N THR A 435 -3.49 53.80 41.99
CA THR A 435 -3.86 54.73 43.06
C THR A 435 -2.64 54.91 43.97
N VAL A 436 -1.85 55.93 43.69
CA VAL A 436 -1.02 56.62 44.69
C VAL A 436 -1.40 58.09 44.59
N SER A 437 -2.08 58.57 45.61
CA SER A 437 -2.27 59.99 45.90
C SER A 437 -1.89 60.22 47.36
N LEU A 438 -0.77 60.90 47.56
CA LEU A 438 -0.52 61.82 48.68
C LEU A 438 0.15 63.06 48.10
#